data_AF-A0A372JQS1-F1
#
_entry.id   AF-A0A372JQS1-F1
#
_cell.length_a   1.000
_cell.length_b   1.000
_cell.length_c   1.000
_cell.angle_alpha   90.00
_cell.angle_beta   90.00
_cell.angle_gamma   90.00
#
_symmetry.space_group_name_H-M   'P 1'
#
loop_
_entity.id
_entity.type
_entity.pdbx_description
1 polymer ?
#
loop_
_entity_poly.entity_id
_entity_poly.type
_entity_poly.pdbx_seq_one_letter_code
_entity_poly.pdbx_strand_id
1 'polypeptide(L)'
;MPGADGDVPLRRALGELRVEGATALRLALPVPGDPLGLTGPAVFNRAAIEAGAAVVAVFADRAVGLVPYEDLRGSSYAGVRWEARAASPGRPDVPSLPEADRDLTTAMREATEALLTVNDIAPVPPEIADELMNLRSAGADEPPLAPGYPPRAQRTAARAVHLATVVRLARRMEARGLDAARMRRRDEALRLLDRAVRRAVVSACDSVFDPVPDR
;
A
#
# COMPACT_ATOMS: atom_id res chain seq x y z
N MET A 1 -12.95 -4.89 -18.70
CA MET A 1 -12.04 -4.09 -19.54
C MET A 1 -12.87 -3.19 -20.44
N PRO A 2 -12.40 -1.99 -20.85
CA PRO A 2 -13.12 -1.18 -21.84
C PRO A 2 -13.41 -2.03 -23.09
N GLY A 3 -14.68 -2.23 -23.44
CA GLY A 3 -15.09 -3.04 -24.61
C GLY A 3 -15.26 -4.55 -24.37
N ALA A 4 -15.14 -5.05 -23.13
CA ALA A 4 -15.48 -6.45 -22.81
C ALA A 4 -16.95 -6.57 -22.36
N ASP A 5 -17.64 -7.60 -22.85
CA ASP A 5 -19.01 -7.96 -22.42
C ASP A 5 -18.97 -8.71 -21.07
N GLY A 6 -18.56 -8.00 -20.02
CA GLY A 6 -18.56 -8.48 -18.63
C GLY A 6 -17.18 -8.65 -17.99
N ASP A 7 -17.16 -9.37 -16.86
CA ASP A 7 -15.94 -9.65 -16.10
C ASP A 7 -15.03 -10.61 -16.87
N VAL A 8 -13.73 -10.31 -16.88
CA VAL A 8 -12.70 -11.18 -17.45
C VAL A 8 -11.69 -11.57 -16.37
N PRO A 9 -11.07 -12.77 -16.46
CA PRO A 9 -10.01 -13.15 -15.53
C PRO A 9 -8.86 -12.14 -15.55
N LEU A 10 -8.32 -11.80 -14.37
CA LEU A 10 -7.24 -10.80 -14.24
C LEU A 10 -6.03 -11.11 -15.14
N ARG A 11 -5.65 -12.40 -15.24
CA ARG A 11 -4.56 -12.85 -16.13
C ARG A 11 -4.79 -12.45 -17.59
N ARG A 12 -6.04 -12.56 -18.07
CA ARG A 12 -6.41 -12.18 -19.44
C ARG A 12 -6.35 -10.67 -19.62
N ALA A 13 -6.94 -9.91 -18.68
CA ALA A 13 -6.89 -8.45 -18.70
C ALA A 13 -5.46 -7.90 -18.72
N LEU A 14 -4.55 -8.48 -17.93
CA LEU A 14 -3.13 -8.10 -17.93
C LEU A 14 -2.45 -8.40 -19.28
N GLY A 15 -2.81 -9.51 -19.93
CA GLY A 15 -2.36 -9.84 -21.28
C GLY A 15 -2.84 -8.82 -22.32
N GLU A 16 -4.11 -8.43 -22.24
CA GLU A 16 -4.70 -7.41 -23.11
C GLU A 16 -4.02 -6.05 -22.93
N LEU A 17 -3.79 -5.60 -21.69
CA LEU A 17 -3.05 -4.36 -21.40
C LEU A 17 -1.64 -4.36 -22.02
N ARG A 18 -0.95 -5.51 -21.96
CA ARG A 18 0.38 -5.65 -22.56
C ARG A 18 0.33 -5.56 -24.09
N VAL A 19 -0.65 -6.21 -24.72
CA VAL A 19 -0.85 -6.15 -26.19
C VAL A 19 -1.20 -4.73 -26.64
N GLU A 20 -1.98 -4.00 -25.84
CA GLU A 20 -2.31 -2.59 -26.06
C GLU A 20 -1.13 -1.62 -25.83
N GLY A 21 0.03 -2.13 -25.41
CA GLY A 21 1.26 -1.34 -25.26
C GLY A 21 1.49 -0.73 -23.88
N ALA A 22 0.90 -1.30 -22.81
CA ALA A 22 1.22 -0.88 -21.45
C ALA A 22 2.71 -1.12 -21.16
N THR A 23 3.41 -0.08 -20.71
CA THR A 23 4.86 -0.10 -20.43
C THR A 23 5.17 -0.25 -18.95
N ALA A 24 4.25 0.12 -18.06
CA ALA A 24 4.41 0.01 -16.63
C ALA A 24 3.06 -0.22 -15.91
N LEU A 25 3.14 -0.82 -14.72
CA LEU A 25 2.05 -0.90 -13.75
C LEU A 25 2.57 -0.27 -12.45
N ARG A 26 2.06 0.92 -12.11
CA ARG A 26 2.47 1.68 -10.92
C ARG A 26 1.47 1.50 -9.79
N LEU A 27 1.95 1.35 -8.58
CA LEU A 27 1.08 1.20 -7.40
C LEU A 27 0.68 2.57 -6.85
N ALA A 28 -0.58 2.72 -6.45
CA ALA A 28 -1.07 3.84 -5.66
C ALA A 28 -1.71 3.33 -4.36
N LEU A 29 -1.35 3.96 -3.24
CA LEU A 29 -1.90 3.69 -1.91
C LEU A 29 -2.45 4.99 -1.29
N PRO A 30 -3.53 5.54 -1.85
CA PRO A 30 -4.07 6.82 -1.43
C PRO A 30 -4.92 6.70 -0.15
N VAL A 31 -5.01 7.79 0.59
CA VAL A 31 -5.99 7.98 1.68
C VAL A 31 -6.58 9.39 1.60
N PRO A 32 -7.70 9.68 2.30
CA PRO A 32 -8.21 11.05 2.38
C PRO A 32 -7.14 12.03 2.88
N GLY A 33 -6.83 13.04 2.07
CA GLY A 33 -5.81 14.06 2.35
C GLY A 33 -4.38 13.71 1.89
N ASP A 34 -4.14 12.50 1.39
CA ASP A 34 -2.82 12.08 0.88
C ASP A 34 -3.01 11.14 -0.32
N PRO A 35 -3.23 11.68 -1.54
CA PRO A 35 -3.53 10.92 -2.76
C PRO A 35 -2.26 10.30 -3.39
N LEU A 36 -1.45 9.62 -2.58
CA LEU A 36 -0.16 9.05 -2.95
C LEU A 36 -0.29 8.12 -4.18
N GLY A 37 0.49 8.40 -5.21
CA GLY A 37 0.51 7.61 -6.46
C GLY A 37 -0.57 7.99 -7.48
N LEU A 38 -1.42 8.99 -7.19
CA LEU A 38 -2.50 9.41 -8.07
C LEU A 38 -2.22 10.75 -8.76
N THR A 39 -2.62 10.87 -10.02
CA THR A 39 -2.48 12.11 -10.81
C THR A 39 -3.79 12.56 -11.48
N GLY A 40 -4.91 11.94 -11.11
CA GLY A 40 -6.23 12.24 -11.68
C GLY A 40 -6.69 11.21 -12.72
N PRO A 41 -7.87 11.42 -13.33
CA PRO A 41 -8.82 12.49 -13.05
C PRO A 41 -9.57 12.28 -11.72
N ALA A 42 -10.33 13.29 -11.27
CA ALA A 42 -11.00 13.28 -9.97
C ALA A 42 -11.92 12.06 -9.73
N VAL A 43 -12.56 11.54 -10.79
CA VAL A 43 -13.41 10.35 -10.70
C VAL A 43 -12.60 9.10 -10.33
N PHE A 44 -11.44 8.90 -10.98
CA PHE A 44 -10.53 7.81 -10.64
C PHE A 44 -9.94 8.00 -9.25
N ASN A 45 -9.47 9.21 -8.91
CA ASN A 45 -8.87 9.46 -7.60
C ASN A 45 -9.85 9.17 -6.46
N ARG A 46 -11.12 9.56 -6.61
CA ARG A 46 -12.15 9.29 -5.60
C ARG A 46 -12.34 7.79 -5.38
N ALA A 47 -12.49 7.03 -6.46
CA ALA A 47 -12.65 5.58 -6.39
C ALA A 47 -11.42 4.90 -5.76
N ALA A 48 -10.21 5.34 -6.14
CA ALA A 48 -8.97 4.82 -5.56
C ALA A 48 -8.83 5.17 -4.07
N ILE A 49 -9.20 6.38 -3.64
CA ILE A 49 -9.21 6.80 -2.23
C ILE A 49 -10.21 5.98 -1.42
N GLU A 50 -11.39 5.74 -1.97
CA GLU A 50 -12.43 4.92 -1.32
C GLU A 50 -11.98 3.47 -1.14
N ALA A 51 -11.36 2.89 -2.17
CA ALA A 51 -10.79 1.55 -2.11
C ALA A 51 -9.48 1.46 -1.28
N GLY A 52 -8.82 2.59 -1.01
CA GLY A 52 -7.51 2.67 -0.36
C GLY A 52 -6.33 2.19 -1.20
N ALA A 53 -6.58 1.78 -2.46
CA ALA A 53 -5.55 1.27 -3.37
C ALA A 53 -5.98 1.47 -4.84
N ALA A 54 -4.98 1.55 -5.72
CA ALA A 54 -5.16 1.40 -7.16
C ALA A 54 -3.86 0.99 -7.85
N VAL A 55 -3.96 0.48 -9.07
CA VAL A 55 -2.83 0.27 -9.98
C VAL A 55 -3.03 1.13 -11.21
N VAL A 56 -2.00 1.85 -11.66
CA VAL A 56 -2.04 2.68 -12.87
C VAL A 56 -1.22 2.00 -13.95
N ALA A 57 -1.89 1.49 -14.99
CA ALA A 57 -1.27 1.02 -16.21
C ALA A 57 -0.91 2.22 -17.11
N VAL A 58 0.38 2.37 -17.39
CA VAL A 58 0.94 3.50 -18.15
C VAL A 58 1.16 3.08 -19.59
N PHE A 59 0.73 3.93 -20.52
CA PHE A 59 0.98 3.84 -21.96
C PHE A 59 1.75 5.09 -22.43
N ALA A 60 2.07 5.19 -23.72
CA ALA A 60 2.82 6.32 -24.27
C ALA A 60 2.09 7.67 -24.08
N ASP A 61 0.78 7.71 -24.25
CA ASP A 61 -0.05 8.92 -24.30
C ASP A 61 -1.26 8.91 -23.35
N ARG A 62 -1.51 7.78 -22.68
CA ARG A 62 -2.67 7.57 -21.79
C ARG A 62 -2.32 6.71 -20.58
N ALA A 63 -3.24 6.64 -19.63
CA ALA A 63 -3.18 5.67 -18.54
C ALA A 63 -4.56 5.06 -18.24
N VAL A 64 -4.55 3.84 -17.72
CA VAL A 64 -5.73 3.13 -17.22
C VAL A 64 -5.52 2.82 -15.75
N GLY A 65 -6.42 3.31 -14.91
CA GLY A 65 -6.46 2.98 -13.50
C GLY A 65 -7.26 1.71 -13.25
N LEU A 66 -6.76 0.83 -12.40
CA LEU A 66 -7.42 -0.37 -11.92
C LEU A 66 -7.68 -0.20 -10.42
N VAL A 67 -8.95 -0.17 -10.03
CA VAL A 67 -9.37 -0.02 -8.62
C VAL A 67 -9.87 -1.38 -8.12
N PRO A 68 -9.34 -1.91 -7.01
CA PRO A 68 -9.80 -3.16 -6.44
C PRO A 68 -11.11 -2.95 -5.65
N TYR A 69 -12.01 -3.92 -5.76
CA TYR A 69 -13.22 -4.03 -4.96
C TYR A 69 -13.35 -5.47 -4.46
N GLU A 70 -13.89 -5.64 -3.26
CA GLU A 70 -14.27 -6.97 -2.78
C GLU A 70 -15.34 -7.57 -3.70
N ASP A 71 -15.13 -8.82 -4.10
CA ASP A 71 -16.08 -9.61 -4.87
C ASP A 71 -16.59 -10.76 -4.02
N LEU A 72 -17.73 -10.53 -3.36
CA LEU A 72 -18.38 -11.49 -2.49
C LEU A 72 -19.52 -12.16 -3.27
N ARG A 73 -19.32 -13.44 -3.64
CA ARG A 73 -20.32 -14.21 -4.42
C ARG A 73 -20.85 -15.36 -3.59
N GLY A 74 -22.08 -15.21 -3.09
CA GLY A 74 -22.65 -16.17 -2.13
C GLY A 74 -21.88 -16.20 -0.82
N SER A 75 -22.01 -17.29 -0.06
CA SER A 75 -21.45 -17.40 1.30
C SER A 75 -19.98 -17.82 1.36
N SER A 76 -19.41 -18.31 0.25
CA SER A 76 -18.13 -19.06 0.28
C SER A 76 -17.07 -18.48 -0.65
N TYR A 77 -17.42 -17.61 -1.59
CA TYR A 77 -16.47 -16.97 -2.47
C TYR A 77 -16.14 -15.56 -1.97
N ALA A 78 -14.86 -15.34 -1.68
CA ALA A 78 -14.28 -14.02 -1.46
C ALA A 78 -13.14 -13.84 -2.48
N GLY A 79 -13.30 -12.89 -3.38
CA GLY A 79 -12.31 -12.54 -4.40
C GLY A 79 -12.08 -11.03 -4.48
N VAL A 80 -11.26 -10.63 -5.45
CA VAL A 80 -11.04 -9.21 -5.77
C VAL A 80 -11.43 -8.98 -7.22
N ARG A 81 -12.41 -8.10 -7.42
CA ARG A 81 -12.77 -7.56 -8.75
C ARG A 81 -12.01 -6.27 -8.98
N TRP A 82 -11.46 -6.10 -10.18
CA TRP A 82 -10.77 -4.87 -10.56
C TRP A 82 -11.63 -4.09 -11.55
N GLU A 83 -11.90 -2.83 -11.24
CA GLU A 83 -12.62 -1.94 -12.13
C GLU A 83 -11.64 -1.02 -12.86
N ALA A 84 -11.66 -1.10 -14.20
CA ALA A 84 -10.85 -0.24 -15.05
C ALA A 84 -11.50 1.14 -15.22
N ARG A 85 -10.73 2.20 -15.06
CA ARG A 85 -11.13 3.60 -15.22
C ARG A 85 -10.06 4.37 -16.01
N ALA A 86 -10.44 5.45 -16.66
CA ALA A 86 -9.46 6.36 -17.26
C ALA A 86 -8.60 7.00 -16.16
N ALA A 87 -7.28 7.02 -16.35
CA ALA A 87 -6.31 7.66 -15.46
C ALA A 87 -5.45 8.66 -16.23
N SER A 88 -4.85 9.60 -15.51
CA SER A 88 -3.87 10.53 -16.07
C SER A 88 -2.50 9.84 -16.23
N PRO A 89 -1.80 10.02 -17.36
CA PRO A 89 -0.44 9.50 -17.56
C PRO A 89 0.64 10.29 -16.79
N GLY A 90 0.26 11.33 -16.05
CA GLY A 90 1.20 12.15 -15.29
C GLY A 90 2.03 11.32 -14.30
N ARG A 91 3.32 11.68 -14.15
CA ARG A 91 4.20 11.07 -13.14
C ARG A 91 3.71 11.47 -11.75
N PRO A 92 3.38 10.51 -10.85
CA PRO A 92 2.95 10.83 -9.51
C PRO A 92 4.12 11.37 -8.67
N ASP A 93 3.78 12.24 -7.71
CA ASP A 93 4.73 12.72 -6.70
C ASP A 93 4.91 11.65 -5.61
N VAL A 94 5.92 10.79 -5.83
CA VAL A 94 6.31 9.72 -4.93
C VAL A 94 7.80 9.86 -4.61
N PRO A 95 8.23 9.62 -3.36
CA PRO A 95 9.64 9.71 -3.02
C PRO A 95 10.44 8.62 -3.75
N SER A 96 11.73 8.86 -3.94
CA SER A 96 12.64 7.82 -4.41
C SER A 96 12.75 6.69 -3.38
N LEU A 97 13.12 5.48 -3.82
CA LEU A 97 13.33 4.35 -2.90
C LEU A 97 14.32 4.67 -1.75
N PRO A 98 15.47 5.35 -1.99
CA PRO A 98 16.36 5.73 -0.89
C PRO A 98 15.77 6.74 0.10
N GLU A 99 14.93 7.67 -0.36
CA GLU A 99 14.21 8.60 0.52
C GLU A 99 13.17 7.88 1.35
N ALA A 100 12.31 7.08 0.72
CA ALA A 100 11.26 6.34 1.39
C ALA A 100 11.81 5.38 2.46
N ASP A 101 12.95 4.74 2.20
CA ASP A 101 13.65 3.85 3.14
C ASP A 101 14.22 4.60 4.37
N ARG A 102 14.75 5.82 4.16
CA ARG A 102 15.17 6.71 5.25
C ARG A 102 13.98 7.20 6.06
N ASP A 103 12.94 7.67 5.39
CA ASP A 103 11.73 8.20 6.02
C ASP A 103 11.00 7.11 6.83
N LEU A 104 10.94 5.87 6.33
CA LEU A 104 10.39 4.73 7.06
C LEU A 104 11.17 4.45 8.35
N THR A 105 12.50 4.53 8.29
CA THR A 105 13.36 4.32 9.47
C THR A 105 13.16 5.42 10.51
N THR A 106 13.10 6.67 10.07
CA THR A 106 12.84 7.83 10.94
C THR A 106 11.46 7.75 11.57
N ALA A 107 10.41 7.52 10.78
CA ALA A 107 9.04 7.41 11.26
C ALA A 107 8.86 6.25 12.25
N MET A 108 9.52 5.11 12.02
CA MET A 108 9.51 3.97 12.95
C MET A 108 10.10 4.36 14.31
N ARG A 109 11.25 5.05 14.33
CA ARG A 109 11.87 5.53 15.56
C ARG A 109 10.97 6.53 16.28
N GLU A 110 10.51 7.56 15.59
CA GLU A 110 9.65 8.63 16.16
C GLU A 110 8.32 8.08 16.68
N ALA A 111 7.68 7.18 15.94
CA ALA A 111 6.46 6.52 16.39
C ALA A 111 6.71 5.66 17.63
N THR A 112 7.83 4.92 17.69
CA THR A 112 8.21 4.12 18.86
C THR A 112 8.41 5.00 20.08
N GLU A 113 9.19 6.08 19.97
CA GLU A 113 9.41 7.05 21.05
C GLU A 113 8.09 7.65 21.53
N ALA A 114 7.22 8.09 20.61
CA ALA A 114 5.92 8.64 20.96
C ALA A 114 5.03 7.62 21.68
N LEU A 115 4.97 6.36 21.19
CA LEU A 115 4.16 5.30 21.78
C LEU A 115 4.67 4.88 23.17
N LEU A 116 5.97 4.90 23.41
CA LEU A 116 6.54 4.67 24.75
C LEU A 116 6.08 5.71 25.77
N THR A 117 5.83 6.97 25.37
CA THR A 117 5.31 8.01 26.27
C THR A 117 3.80 7.92 26.52
N VAL A 118 3.08 7.20 25.67
CA VAL A 118 1.64 6.95 25.82
C VAL A 118 1.36 5.71 26.66
N ASN A 119 2.37 4.84 26.82
CA ASN A 119 2.25 3.47 27.28
C ASN A 119 1.33 3.29 28.50
N ASP A 120 0.29 2.48 28.30
CA ASP A 120 -0.62 1.98 29.33
C ASP A 120 -0.71 0.47 29.10
N ILE A 121 -0.49 -0.33 30.14
CA ILE A 121 -0.30 -1.80 30.10
C ILE A 121 -1.66 -2.48 29.87
N ALA A 122 -2.35 -2.14 28.79
CA ALA A 122 -3.50 -2.90 28.35
C ALA A 122 -2.98 -4.21 27.75
N PRO A 123 -3.43 -5.39 28.24
CA PRO A 123 -2.99 -6.66 27.70
C PRO A 123 -3.39 -6.73 26.22
N VAL A 124 -2.45 -7.19 25.39
CA VAL A 124 -2.72 -7.45 23.97
C VAL A 124 -3.77 -8.56 23.89
N PRO A 125 -4.89 -8.35 23.18
CA PRO A 125 -5.90 -9.40 23.00
C PRO A 125 -5.28 -10.67 22.38
N PRO A 126 -5.68 -11.88 22.81
CA PRO A 126 -5.12 -13.13 22.30
C PRO A 126 -5.13 -13.23 20.77
N GLU A 127 -6.22 -12.81 20.13
CA GLU A 127 -6.34 -12.82 18.66
C GLU A 127 -5.30 -11.92 17.96
N ILE A 128 -4.91 -10.80 18.59
CA ILE A 128 -3.86 -9.91 18.07
C ILE A 128 -2.48 -10.51 18.35
N ALA A 129 -2.29 -11.14 19.51
CA ALA A 129 -1.05 -11.80 19.86
C ALA A 129 -0.73 -12.96 18.90
N ASP A 130 -1.74 -13.77 18.55
CA ASP A 130 -1.61 -14.85 17.57
C ASP A 130 -1.27 -14.32 16.18
N GLU A 131 -1.96 -13.28 15.70
CA GLU A 131 -1.63 -12.62 14.43
C GLU A 131 -0.19 -12.06 14.43
N LEU A 132 0.29 -11.50 15.54
CA LEU A 132 1.67 -11.03 15.67
C LEU A 132 2.69 -12.17 15.71
N MET A 133 2.37 -13.31 16.34
CA MET A 133 3.23 -14.50 16.33
C MET A 133 3.34 -15.07 14.92
N ASN A 134 2.21 -15.18 14.21
CA ASN A 134 2.18 -15.63 12.82
C ASN A 134 2.99 -14.71 11.91
N LEU A 135 2.86 -13.38 12.09
CA LEU A 135 3.65 -12.39 11.33
C LEU A 135 5.17 -12.59 11.52
N ARG A 136 5.60 -12.96 12.74
CA ARG A 136 7.01 -13.21 13.04
C ARG A 136 7.53 -14.48 12.37
N SER A 137 6.69 -15.51 12.28
CA SER A 137 7.03 -16.79 11.66
C SER A 137 6.94 -16.77 10.12
N ALA A 138 6.04 -15.96 9.56
CA ALA A 138 5.78 -15.90 8.11
C ALA A 138 6.85 -15.14 7.30
N GLY A 139 7.80 -14.45 7.95
CA GLY A 139 8.73 -13.51 7.33
C GLY A 139 9.76 -14.09 6.33
N ALA A 140 9.69 -15.39 6.00
CA ALA A 140 10.70 -16.07 5.19
C ALA A 140 10.19 -16.71 3.88
N ASP A 141 8.89 -16.94 3.72
CA ASP A 141 8.45 -17.92 2.71
C ASP A 141 8.15 -17.32 1.33
N GLU A 142 7.75 -16.04 1.23
CA GLU A 142 7.54 -15.39 -0.07
C GLU A 142 8.02 -13.93 -0.08
N PRO A 143 8.91 -13.53 -1.01
CA PRO A 143 9.31 -12.14 -1.13
C PRO A 143 8.13 -11.27 -1.56
N PRO A 144 7.98 -10.05 -0.99
CA PRO A 144 6.83 -9.18 -1.23
C PRO A 144 6.77 -8.63 -2.66
N LEU A 145 7.87 -8.69 -3.42
CA LEU A 145 7.94 -8.27 -4.81
C LEU A 145 8.38 -9.45 -5.68
N ALA A 146 7.95 -9.43 -6.93
CA ALA A 146 8.33 -10.44 -7.92
C ALA A 146 9.86 -10.57 -8.08
N PRO A 147 10.37 -11.69 -8.60
CA PRO A 147 11.77 -11.82 -8.98
C PRO A 147 12.21 -10.72 -9.96
N GLY A 148 13.43 -10.22 -9.81
CA GLY A 148 14.01 -9.16 -10.67
C GLY A 148 14.04 -7.76 -10.06
N TYR A 149 13.33 -7.52 -8.95
CA TYR A 149 13.44 -6.27 -8.21
C TYR A 149 14.81 -6.12 -7.51
N PRO A 150 15.34 -4.89 -7.38
CA PRO A 150 16.59 -4.66 -6.67
C PRO A 150 16.54 -5.19 -5.23
N PRO A 151 17.64 -5.75 -4.67
CA PRO A 151 17.64 -6.28 -3.30
C PRO A 151 17.23 -5.26 -2.24
N ARG A 152 17.50 -3.96 -2.47
CA ARG A 152 17.06 -2.88 -1.58
C ARG A 152 15.54 -2.72 -1.59
N ALA A 153 14.90 -2.83 -2.75
CA ALA A 153 13.45 -2.73 -2.88
C ALA A 153 12.77 -3.89 -2.14
N GLN A 154 13.27 -5.12 -2.32
CA GLN A 154 12.78 -6.30 -1.60
C GLN A 154 12.81 -6.13 -0.09
N ARG A 155 13.95 -5.69 0.48
CA ARG A 155 14.08 -5.45 1.93
C ARG A 155 13.16 -4.33 2.41
N THR A 156 13.05 -3.24 1.64
CA THR A 156 12.21 -2.09 2.00
C THR A 156 10.74 -2.49 2.01
N ALA A 157 10.27 -3.18 0.97
CA ALA A 157 8.92 -3.70 0.88
C ALA A 157 8.62 -4.70 2.00
N ALA A 158 9.54 -5.62 2.31
CA ALA A 158 9.31 -6.62 3.36
C ALA A 158 9.10 -5.94 4.73
N ARG A 159 9.96 -4.97 5.06
CA ARG A 159 9.84 -4.17 6.28
C ARG A 159 8.55 -3.34 6.28
N ALA A 160 8.20 -2.71 5.17
CA ALA A 160 7.01 -1.88 5.06
C ALA A 160 5.71 -2.69 5.18
N VAL A 161 5.61 -3.85 4.53
CA VAL A 161 4.45 -4.77 4.60
C VAL A 161 4.30 -5.34 6.02
N HIS A 162 5.40 -5.70 6.67
CA HIS A 162 5.39 -6.10 8.07
C HIS A 162 4.82 -4.98 8.95
N LEU A 163 5.37 -3.76 8.82
CA LEU A 163 4.92 -2.59 9.59
C LEU A 163 3.47 -2.20 9.27
N ALA A 164 3.02 -2.34 8.03
CA ALA A 164 1.62 -2.14 7.63
C ALA A 164 0.69 -3.05 8.44
N THR A 165 1.09 -4.32 8.60
CA THR A 165 0.33 -5.29 9.40
C THR A 165 0.32 -4.89 10.87
N VAL A 166 1.47 -4.51 11.43
CA VAL A 166 1.56 -4.02 12.82
C VAL A 166 0.68 -2.79 13.04
N VAL A 167 0.70 -1.81 12.14
CA VAL A 167 -0.15 -0.60 12.23
C VAL A 167 -1.63 -0.97 12.15
N ARG A 168 -2.02 -1.86 11.23
CA ARG A 168 -3.41 -2.36 11.12
C ARG A 168 -3.85 -3.00 12.43
N LEU A 169 -3.04 -3.90 12.99
CA LEU A 169 -3.31 -4.57 14.26
C LEU A 169 -3.41 -3.58 15.42
N ALA A 170 -2.46 -2.65 15.51
CA ALA A 170 -2.44 -1.61 16.53
C ALA A 170 -3.72 -0.76 16.48
N ARG A 171 -4.22 -0.40 15.29
CA ARG A 171 -5.48 0.36 15.13
C ARG A 171 -6.72 -0.38 15.63
N ARG A 172 -6.74 -1.72 15.59
CA ARG A 172 -7.85 -2.53 16.15
C ARG A 172 -7.83 -2.62 17.66
N MET A 173 -6.69 -2.36 18.30
CA MET A 173 -6.59 -2.38 19.76
C MET A 173 -7.37 -1.21 20.35
N GLU A 174 -8.25 -1.52 21.31
CA GLU A 174 -8.93 -0.48 22.09
C GLU A 174 -7.93 0.28 22.96
N ALA A 175 -7.95 1.60 22.87
CA ALA A 175 -7.16 2.49 23.71
C ALA A 175 -7.89 2.79 25.03
N ARG A 176 -8.15 1.75 25.83
CA ARG A 176 -8.79 1.89 27.15
C ARG A 176 -7.83 2.55 28.13
N GLY A 177 -8.34 3.44 28.98
CA GLY A 177 -7.55 4.10 30.04
C GLY A 177 -6.79 5.36 29.61
N LEU A 178 -6.74 5.68 28.32
CA LEU A 178 -6.05 6.88 27.85
C LEU A 178 -6.90 8.15 28.02
N ASP A 179 -6.27 9.21 28.51
CA ASP A 179 -6.83 10.55 28.38
C ASP A 179 -6.83 11.02 26.90
N ALA A 180 -7.56 12.10 26.62
CA ALA A 180 -7.71 12.62 25.28
C ALA A 180 -6.37 13.06 24.63
N ALA A 181 -5.38 13.50 25.43
CA ALA A 181 -4.09 13.93 24.91
C ALA A 181 -3.22 12.74 24.49
N ARG A 182 -3.20 11.68 25.30
CA ARG A 182 -2.55 10.41 25.01
C ARG A 182 -3.17 9.71 23.81
N MET A 183 -4.51 9.72 23.70
CA MET A 183 -5.21 9.20 22.53
C MET A 183 -4.77 9.89 21.24
N ARG A 184 -4.75 11.24 21.22
CA ARG A 184 -4.27 12.01 20.07
C ARG A 184 -2.83 11.71 19.72
N ARG A 185 -1.94 11.61 20.71
CA ARG A 185 -0.52 11.30 20.49
C ARG A 185 -0.32 9.91 19.89
N ARG A 186 -1.06 8.90 20.37
CA ARG A 186 -1.05 7.56 19.77
C ARG A 186 -1.51 7.60 18.32
N ASP A 187 -2.63 8.27 18.06
CA ASP A 187 -3.19 8.32 16.71
C ASP A 187 -2.26 9.04 15.73
N GLU A 188 -1.61 10.12 16.16
CA GLU A 188 -0.61 10.83 15.38
C GLU A 188 0.61 9.95 15.07
N ALA A 189 1.14 9.24 16.08
CA ALA A 189 2.25 8.30 15.90
C ALA A 189 1.91 7.19 14.88
N LEU A 190 0.71 6.62 14.97
CA LEU A 190 0.24 5.61 14.03
C LEU A 190 -0.01 6.20 12.63
N ARG A 191 -0.48 7.45 12.50
CA ARG A 191 -0.63 8.13 11.20
C ARG A 191 0.71 8.45 10.56
N LEU A 192 1.70 8.90 11.33
CA LEU A 192 3.06 9.13 10.87
C LEU A 192 3.68 7.84 10.31
N LEU A 193 3.56 6.75 11.05
CA LEU A 193 4.09 5.45 10.62
C LEU A 193 3.36 4.92 9.38
N ASP A 194 2.02 4.99 9.35
CA ASP A 194 1.22 4.61 8.17
C ASP A 194 1.63 5.38 6.91
N ARG A 195 1.82 6.69 7.05
CA ARG A 195 2.24 7.58 5.96
C ARG A 195 3.57 7.15 5.34
N ALA A 196 4.54 6.80 6.19
CA ALA A 196 5.86 6.35 5.75
C ALA A 196 5.83 4.94 5.15
N VAL A 197 5.04 4.04 5.74
CA VAL A 197 4.81 2.69 5.23
C VAL A 197 4.25 2.70 3.81
N ARG A 198 3.17 3.47 3.55
CA ARG A 198 2.56 3.56 2.21
C ARG A 198 3.55 4.06 1.16
N ARG A 199 4.35 5.09 1.48
CA ARG A 199 5.42 5.61 0.61
C ARG A 199 6.49 4.55 0.34
N ALA A 200 6.94 3.84 1.36
CA ALA A 200 7.94 2.77 1.20
C ALA A 200 7.44 1.62 0.32
N VAL A 201 6.19 1.20 0.46
CA VAL A 201 5.60 0.16 -0.42
C VAL A 201 5.51 0.67 -1.86
N VAL A 202 4.94 1.87 -2.08
CA VAL A 202 4.82 2.46 -3.42
C VAL A 202 6.18 2.63 -4.08
N SER A 203 7.16 3.24 -3.41
CA SER A 203 8.51 3.45 -3.97
C SER A 203 9.26 2.13 -4.21
N ALA A 204 9.02 1.09 -3.41
CA ALA A 204 9.61 -0.23 -3.66
C ALA A 204 9.01 -0.89 -4.91
N CYS A 205 7.68 -0.82 -5.09
CA CYS A 205 7.00 -1.28 -6.32
C CYS A 205 7.42 -0.48 -7.55
N ASP A 206 7.59 0.83 -7.43
CA ASP A 206 7.94 1.69 -8.57
C ASP A 206 9.44 1.68 -8.90
N SER A 207 10.29 1.12 -8.03
CA SER A 207 11.76 1.13 -8.18
C SER A 207 12.29 0.49 -9.45
N VAL A 208 11.52 -0.41 -10.07
CA VAL A 208 11.90 -1.06 -11.34
C VAL A 208 11.79 -0.11 -12.54
N PHE A 209 11.04 0.99 -12.40
CA PHE A 209 10.85 2.00 -13.43
C PHE A 209 11.73 3.23 -13.26
N ASP A 210 12.40 3.36 -12.11
CA ASP A 210 13.32 4.47 -11.91
C ASP A 210 14.62 4.21 -12.69
N PRO A 211 15.15 5.23 -13.41
CA PRO A 211 16.38 5.06 -14.15
C PRO A 211 17.50 4.70 -13.17
N VAL A 212 18.24 3.64 -13.48
CA VAL A 212 19.49 3.34 -12.78
C VAL A 212 20.42 4.54 -13.01
N PRO A 213 20.95 5.20 -11.97
CA PRO A 213 21.94 6.24 -12.18
C PRO A 213 23.12 5.63 -12.93
N ASP A 214 23.51 6.22 -14.05
CA ASP A 214 24.69 5.82 -14.80
C ASP A 214 25.88 5.75 -13.83
N ARG A 215 26.57 4.60 -13.84
CA ARG A 215 27.73 4.32 -13.00
C ARG A 215 28.97 5.07 -13.46
#